data_AF-A0A1I7L0W1-F1
#
_entry.id   AF-A0A1I7L0W1-F1
#
_cell.length_a   1.000
_cell.length_b   1.000
_cell.length_c   1.000
_cell.angle_alpha   90.00
_cell.angle_beta   90.00
_cell.angle_gamma   90.00
#
_symmetry.space_group_name_H-M   'P 1'
#
loop_
_entity.id
_entity.type
_entity.pdbx_description
1 polymer ?
#
loop_
_entity_poly.entity_id
_entity_poly.type
_entity_poly.pdbx_seq_one_letter_code
_entity_poly.pdbx_strand_id
1 'polypeptide(L)'
;MNISLNLKKEETQKITTEIELARYIMERGNDTGKMSEADRAKMEARINAKLQSGKKLSQKEMEYLRRYNPIMYAHALRVQRMAEAVEEQLKHAKSKEEADRIITSALNGISKNDPDREYIFAAVNRVVTEFHKSGAYDELPNTIDEDDKKKKKSGEVFYDAEDDKDDEFDLQNWSPLTEVYDSMPTFSVEA
;
A
#
# COMPACT_ATOMS: atom_id res chain seq x y z
N MET A 1 -41.07 0.66 -53.04
CA MET A 1 -40.95 1.09 -51.63
C MET A 1 -39.52 1.57 -51.43
N ASN A 2 -39.30 2.88 -51.39
CA ASN A 2 -37.96 3.46 -51.21
C ASN A 2 -37.83 3.92 -49.76
N ILE A 3 -36.92 3.28 -49.03
CA ILE A 3 -36.66 3.56 -47.62
C ILE A 3 -35.61 4.68 -47.59
N SER A 4 -36.06 5.91 -47.32
CA SER A 4 -35.17 7.06 -47.14
C SER A 4 -34.40 6.92 -45.83
N LEU A 5 -33.10 6.64 -45.92
CA LEU A 5 -32.16 6.71 -44.81
C LEU A 5 -31.95 8.18 -44.42
N ASN A 6 -32.58 8.58 -43.32
CA ASN A 6 -32.39 9.90 -42.73
C ASN A 6 -31.11 9.89 -41.88
N LEU A 7 -29.94 10.03 -42.52
CA LEU A 7 -28.70 10.37 -41.80
C LEU A 7 -28.85 11.79 -41.27
N LYS A 8 -29.12 11.92 -39.97
CA LYS A 8 -28.96 13.19 -39.25
C LYS A 8 -27.50 13.64 -39.43
N LYS A 9 -27.28 14.68 -40.24
CA LYS A 9 -26.02 15.41 -40.27
C LYS A 9 -25.74 15.89 -38.85
N GLU A 10 -24.71 15.35 -38.22
CA GLU A 10 -24.08 16.03 -37.10
C GLU A 10 -23.42 17.29 -37.66
N GLU A 11 -24.04 18.44 -37.41
CA GLU A 11 -23.43 19.74 -37.70
C GLU A 11 -22.19 19.89 -36.81
N THR A 12 -21.01 19.74 -37.41
CA THR A 12 -19.74 20.03 -36.74
C THR A 12 -19.66 21.53 -36.51
N GLN A 13 -19.94 21.97 -35.28
CA GLN A 13 -19.75 23.37 -34.87
C GLN A 13 -18.27 23.75 -35.03
N LYS A 14 -18.00 24.73 -35.89
CA LYS A 14 -16.65 25.25 -36.12
C LYS A 14 -16.32 26.23 -35.00
N ILE A 15 -15.45 25.80 -34.09
CA ILE A 15 -14.93 26.62 -33.00
C ILE A 15 -13.90 27.57 -33.60
N THR A 16 -14.12 28.87 -33.47
CA THR A 16 -13.32 29.90 -34.17
C THR A 16 -12.38 30.68 -33.26
N THR A 17 -12.58 30.60 -31.94
CA THR A 17 -11.77 31.33 -30.96
C THR A 17 -11.24 30.40 -29.86
N GLU A 18 -10.06 30.73 -29.32
CA GLU A 18 -9.43 29.98 -28.22
C GLU A 18 -10.33 29.93 -26.96
N ILE A 19 -11.10 30.99 -26.72
CA ILE A 19 -12.08 31.07 -25.63
C ILE A 19 -13.23 30.08 -25.85
N GLU A 20 -13.69 29.94 -27.09
CA GLU A 20 -14.75 29.01 -27.46
C GLU A 20 -14.25 27.56 -27.40
N LEU A 21 -12.98 27.33 -27.76
CA LEU A 21 -12.33 26.03 -27.61
C LEU A 21 -12.16 25.64 -26.14
N ALA A 22 -11.72 26.57 -25.30
CA ALA A 22 -11.61 26.35 -23.86
C ALA A 22 -12.98 26.08 -23.22
N ARG A 23 -14.01 26.84 -23.60
CA ARG A 23 -15.39 26.65 -23.11
C ARG A 23 -15.95 25.32 -23.58
N TYR A 24 -15.72 24.94 -24.84
CA TYR A 24 -16.13 23.66 -25.38
C TYR A 24 -15.44 22.46 -24.72
N ILE A 25 -14.14 22.56 -24.43
CA ILE A 25 -13.39 21.52 -23.71
C ILE A 25 -13.89 21.41 -22.27
N MET A 26 -14.17 22.54 -21.60
CA MET A 26 -14.77 22.56 -20.26
C MET A 26 -16.20 22.00 -20.25
N GLU A 27 -17.01 22.29 -21.28
CA GLU A 27 -18.40 21.87 -21.40
C GLU A 27 -18.52 20.39 -21.80
N ARG A 28 -17.72 19.92 -22.78
CA ARG A 28 -17.56 18.50 -23.15
C ARG A 28 -16.96 17.67 -22.00
N GLY A 29 -16.05 18.24 -21.22
CA GLY A 29 -15.47 17.60 -20.04
C GLY A 29 -16.47 17.40 -18.89
N ASN A 30 -17.52 18.23 -18.86
CA ASN A 30 -18.60 18.18 -17.88
C ASN A 30 -19.87 17.46 -18.38
N ASP A 31 -19.88 16.95 -19.63
CA ASP A 31 -21.08 16.45 -20.32
C ASP A 31 -21.46 14.99 -19.99
N THR A 32 -20.78 14.35 -19.02
CA THR A 32 -21.24 13.05 -18.51
C THR A 32 -22.32 13.24 -17.45
N GLY A 33 -23.50 13.62 -17.92
CA GLY A 33 -24.76 13.43 -17.23
C GLY A 33 -24.98 14.33 -16.03
N LYS A 34 -26.03 15.14 -16.11
CA LYS A 34 -26.76 15.64 -14.94
C LYS A 34 -27.28 14.41 -14.15
N MET A 35 -26.42 13.75 -13.39
CA MET A 35 -26.86 12.80 -12.36
C MET A 35 -27.80 13.60 -11.46
N SER A 36 -29.05 13.16 -11.37
CA SER A 36 -30.04 13.78 -10.50
C SER A 36 -29.47 13.91 -9.10
N GLU A 37 -29.82 14.96 -8.37
CA GLU A 37 -29.38 15.14 -6.97
C GLU A 37 -29.69 13.90 -6.12
N ALA A 38 -30.79 13.20 -6.41
CA ALA A 38 -31.14 11.94 -5.79
C ALA A 38 -30.15 10.81 -6.08
N ASP A 39 -29.61 10.73 -7.30
CA ASP A 39 -28.63 9.71 -7.67
C ASP A 39 -27.23 10.03 -7.14
N ARG A 40 -26.89 11.32 -7.04
CA ARG A 40 -25.69 11.81 -6.34
C ARG A 40 -25.71 11.43 -4.87
N ALA A 41 -26.80 11.75 -4.18
CA ALA A 41 -26.97 11.42 -2.76
C ALA A 41 -26.90 9.90 -2.52
N LYS A 42 -27.49 9.08 -3.40
CA LYS A 42 -27.35 7.61 -3.32
C LYS A 42 -25.90 7.16 -3.51
N MET A 43 -25.17 7.76 -4.45
CA MET A 43 -23.78 7.40 -4.71
C MET A 43 -22.90 7.80 -3.52
N GLU A 44 -23.08 8.99 -2.96
CA GLU A 44 -22.38 9.46 -1.76
C GLU A 44 -22.70 8.59 -0.54
N ALA A 45 -23.96 8.23 -0.33
CA ALA A 45 -24.34 7.33 0.75
C ALA A 45 -23.66 5.95 0.62
N ARG A 46 -23.56 5.41 -0.60
CA ARG A 46 -22.84 4.16 -0.86
C ARG A 46 -21.35 4.30 -0.60
N ILE A 47 -20.75 5.40 -1.02
CA ILE A 47 -19.34 5.70 -0.80
C ILE A 47 -19.04 5.80 0.69
N ASN A 48 -19.82 6.58 1.44
CA ASN A 48 -19.66 6.75 2.88
C ASN A 48 -19.84 5.43 3.62
N ALA A 49 -20.86 4.64 3.27
CA ALA A 49 -21.06 3.32 3.86
C ALA A 49 -19.89 2.36 3.60
N LYS A 50 -19.26 2.45 2.41
CA LYS A 50 -18.05 1.68 2.08
C LYS A 50 -16.85 2.14 2.89
N LEU A 51 -16.61 3.45 2.99
CA LEU A 51 -15.52 4.01 3.78
C LEU A 51 -15.65 3.67 5.26
N GLN A 52 -16.86 3.80 5.84
CA GLN A 52 -17.16 3.42 7.22
C GLN A 52 -16.96 1.92 7.48
N SER A 53 -17.27 1.07 6.51
CA SER A 53 -17.03 -0.38 6.60
C SER A 53 -15.61 -0.80 6.22
N GLY A 54 -14.72 0.15 5.90
CA GLY A 54 -13.34 -0.13 5.49
C GLY A 54 -13.21 -0.83 4.13
N LYS A 55 -14.26 -0.80 3.30
CA LYS A 55 -14.26 -1.44 1.98
C LYS A 55 -13.56 -0.56 0.94
N LYS A 56 -12.79 -1.19 0.05
CA LYS A 56 -12.18 -0.51 -1.10
C LYS A 56 -13.28 0.06 -2.00
N LEU A 57 -13.14 1.33 -2.38
CA LEU A 57 -14.04 2.00 -3.32
C LEU A 57 -13.80 1.46 -4.73
N SER A 58 -14.88 1.35 -5.51
CA SER A 58 -14.79 0.96 -6.91
C SER A 58 -14.25 2.12 -7.76
N GLN A 59 -13.73 1.81 -8.95
CA GLN A 59 -13.21 2.82 -9.88
C GLN A 59 -14.26 3.89 -10.23
N LYS A 60 -15.53 3.49 -10.39
CA LYS A 60 -16.66 4.41 -10.65
C LYS A 60 -16.89 5.38 -9.48
N GLU A 61 -16.79 4.88 -8.24
CA GLU A 61 -16.94 5.69 -7.02
C GLU A 61 -15.76 6.64 -6.84
N MET A 62 -14.54 6.18 -7.12
CA MET A 62 -13.33 7.02 -7.10
C MET A 62 -13.40 8.13 -8.16
N GLU A 63 -13.85 7.81 -9.37
CA GLU A 63 -14.01 8.79 -10.43
C GLU A 63 -15.13 9.80 -10.13
N TYR A 64 -16.21 9.36 -9.49
CA TYR A 64 -17.25 10.25 -8.96
C TYR A 64 -16.66 11.24 -7.95
N LEU A 65 -15.93 10.75 -6.94
CA LEU A 65 -15.30 11.63 -5.94
C LEU A 65 -14.34 12.62 -6.60
N ARG A 66 -13.53 12.17 -7.58
CA ARG A 66 -12.59 13.06 -8.28
C ARG A 66 -13.28 14.26 -8.96
N ARG A 67 -14.52 14.07 -9.43
CA ARG A 67 -15.28 15.09 -10.17
C ARG A 67 -16.14 15.97 -9.26
N TYR A 68 -16.77 15.38 -8.24
CA TYR A 68 -17.78 16.06 -7.42
C TYR A 68 -17.29 16.43 -6.01
N ASN A 69 -16.37 15.68 -5.42
CA ASN A 69 -15.84 15.94 -4.08
C ASN A 69 -14.34 15.56 -4.00
N PRO A 70 -13.44 16.44 -4.49
CA PRO A 70 -12.01 16.15 -4.57
C PRO A 70 -11.33 16.01 -3.19
N ILE A 71 -11.91 16.63 -2.15
CA ILE A 71 -11.41 16.49 -0.77
C ILE A 71 -11.67 15.07 -0.29
N MET A 72 -12.91 14.59 -0.42
CA MET A 72 -13.26 13.21 -0.06
C MET A 72 -12.52 12.18 -0.93
N TYR A 73 -12.21 12.50 -2.20
CA TYR A 73 -11.33 11.68 -3.04
C TYR A 73 -9.95 11.50 -2.42
N ALA A 74 -9.33 12.59 -1.93
CA ALA A 74 -8.01 12.54 -1.30
C ALA A 74 -8.04 11.69 -0.01
N HIS A 75 -9.07 11.86 0.82
CA HIS A 75 -9.30 11.06 2.03
C HIS A 75 -9.44 9.57 1.69
N ALA A 76 -10.30 9.23 0.74
CA ALA A 76 -10.50 7.88 0.24
C ALA A 76 -9.19 7.24 -0.28
N LEU A 77 -8.44 7.97 -1.09
CA LEU A 77 -7.18 7.51 -1.65
C LEU A 77 -6.14 7.24 -0.56
N ARG A 78 -6.09 8.09 0.47
CA ARG A 78 -5.21 7.90 1.64
C ARG A 78 -5.57 6.62 2.39
N VAL A 79 -6.85 6.42 2.71
CA VAL A 79 -7.36 5.21 3.38
C VAL A 79 -6.97 3.95 2.60
N GLN A 80 -7.18 3.96 1.28
CA GLN A 80 -6.83 2.82 0.42
C GLN A 80 -5.34 2.50 0.44
N ARG A 81 -4.48 3.52 0.26
CA ARG A 81 -3.02 3.34 0.28
C ARG A 81 -2.52 2.80 1.61
N MET A 82 -3.07 3.28 2.73
CA MET A 82 -2.69 2.79 4.05
C MET A 82 -3.10 1.34 4.24
N ALA A 83 -4.32 0.97 3.84
CA ALA A 83 -4.79 -0.41 3.91
C ALA A 83 -3.95 -1.34 3.02
N GLU A 84 -3.62 -0.91 1.80
CA GLU A 84 -2.77 -1.68 0.88
C GLU A 84 -1.34 -1.84 1.39
N ALA A 85 -0.76 -0.80 1.98
CA ALA A 85 0.57 -0.90 2.60
C ALA A 85 0.59 -1.92 3.75
N VAL A 86 -0.44 -1.94 4.59
CA VAL A 86 -0.57 -2.95 5.66
C VAL A 86 -0.77 -4.34 5.08
N GLU A 87 -1.63 -4.49 4.06
CA GLU A 87 -1.85 -5.77 3.37
C GLU A 87 -0.55 -6.33 2.81
N GLU A 88 0.26 -5.49 2.17
CA GLU A 88 1.54 -5.87 1.60
C GLU A 88 2.58 -6.23 2.66
N GLN A 89 2.64 -5.48 3.76
CA GLN A 89 3.51 -5.80 4.89
C GLN A 89 3.12 -7.12 5.55
N LEU A 90 1.83 -7.40 5.71
CA LEU A 90 1.36 -8.67 6.28
C LEU A 90 1.69 -9.88 5.39
N LYS A 91 1.66 -9.73 4.07
CA LYS A 91 2.09 -10.79 3.13
C LYS A 91 3.57 -11.15 3.26
N HIS A 92 4.41 -10.19 3.67
CA HIS A 92 5.84 -10.36 3.83
C HIS A 92 6.26 -10.61 5.28
N ALA A 93 5.31 -10.65 6.21
CA ALA A 93 5.60 -10.94 7.61
C ALA A 93 6.18 -12.35 7.74
N LYS A 94 7.29 -12.49 8.46
CA LYS A 94 7.99 -13.77 8.64
C LYS A 94 7.60 -14.48 9.93
N SER A 95 6.96 -13.77 10.86
CA SER A 95 6.55 -14.32 12.15
C SER A 95 5.24 -13.68 12.63
N LYS A 96 4.56 -14.37 13.55
CA LYS A 96 3.35 -13.85 14.20
C LYS A 96 3.65 -12.56 14.97
N GLU A 97 4.79 -12.50 15.65
CA GLU A 97 5.24 -11.27 16.32
C GLU A 97 5.43 -10.10 15.36
N GLU A 98 6.00 -10.33 14.17
CA GLU A 98 6.16 -9.29 13.16
C GLU A 98 4.80 -8.82 12.62
N ALA A 99 3.89 -9.75 12.35
CA ALA A 99 2.53 -9.42 11.93
C ALA A 99 1.80 -8.59 12.99
N ASP A 100 1.87 -8.99 14.27
CA ASP A 100 1.25 -8.25 15.38
C ASP A 100 1.87 -6.85 15.54
N ARG A 101 3.19 -6.72 15.35
CA ARG A 101 3.89 -5.42 15.35
C ARG A 101 3.42 -4.51 14.21
N ILE A 102 3.28 -5.04 13.00
CA ILE A 102 2.77 -4.31 11.83
C ILE A 102 1.35 -3.78 12.12
N ILE A 103 0.46 -4.66 12.62
CA ILE A 103 -0.92 -4.30 12.94
C ILE A 103 -0.96 -3.21 14.02
N THR A 104 -0.24 -3.43 15.11
CA THR A 104 -0.18 -2.50 16.24
C THR A 104 0.41 -1.15 15.83
N SER A 105 1.47 -1.16 15.02
CA SER A 105 2.10 0.04 14.49
C SER A 105 1.16 0.82 13.57
N ALA A 106 0.46 0.13 12.67
CA ALA A 106 -0.49 0.75 11.75
C ALA A 106 -1.66 1.42 12.49
N LEU A 107 -2.21 0.78 13.53
CA LEU A 107 -3.34 1.31 14.29
C LEU A 107 -2.92 2.44 15.24
N ASN A 108 -1.76 2.32 15.89
CA ASN A 108 -1.28 3.33 16.85
C ASN A 108 -0.57 4.51 16.19
N GLY A 109 -0.06 4.33 14.96
CA GLY A 109 0.57 5.41 14.19
C GLY A 109 -0.41 6.49 13.73
N ILE A 110 -1.72 6.21 13.77
CA ILE A 110 -2.77 7.17 13.39
C ILE A 110 -3.09 8.07 14.58
N SER A 111 -2.90 9.37 14.39
CA SER A 111 -3.23 10.37 15.41
C SER A 111 -4.71 10.30 15.79
N LYS A 112 -5.01 10.46 17.09
CA LYS A 112 -6.40 10.52 17.59
C LYS A 112 -7.20 11.68 16.98
N ASN A 113 -6.51 12.73 16.54
CA ASN A 113 -7.11 13.93 15.96
C ASN A 113 -7.18 13.87 14.42
N ASP A 114 -6.81 12.74 13.81
CA ASP A 114 -6.85 12.59 12.37
C ASP A 114 -8.31 12.49 11.88
N PRO A 115 -8.71 13.30 10.87
CA PRO A 115 -10.09 13.32 10.36
C PRO A 115 -10.54 12.00 9.71
N ASP A 116 -9.62 11.20 9.16
CA ASP A 116 -9.94 9.92 8.52
C ASP A 116 -9.67 8.73 9.44
N ARG A 117 -9.35 8.98 10.72
CA ARG A 117 -8.96 7.92 11.67
C ARG A 117 -9.91 6.74 11.65
N GLU A 118 -11.21 7.00 11.66
CA GLU A 118 -12.24 5.96 11.66
C GLU A 118 -12.22 5.13 10.38
N TYR A 119 -12.10 5.78 9.22
CA TYR A 119 -12.03 5.10 7.93
C TYR A 119 -10.77 4.26 7.78
N ILE A 120 -9.62 4.79 8.20
CA ILE A 120 -8.36 4.07 8.18
C ILE A 120 -8.44 2.86 9.12
N PHE A 121 -8.95 3.04 10.34
CA PHE A 121 -9.09 1.98 11.33
C PHE A 121 -10.00 0.85 10.81
N ALA A 122 -11.14 1.19 10.20
CA ALA A 122 -12.03 0.22 9.59
C ALA A 122 -11.37 -0.55 8.44
N ALA A 123 -10.63 0.14 7.58
CA ALA A 123 -9.95 -0.48 6.43
C ALA A 123 -8.80 -1.40 6.86
N VAL A 124 -7.98 -0.97 7.82
CA VAL A 124 -6.90 -1.79 8.39
C VAL A 124 -7.47 -3.01 9.09
N ASN A 125 -8.49 -2.86 9.94
CA ASN A 125 -9.14 -4.00 10.58
C ASN A 125 -9.69 -5.01 9.58
N ARG A 126 -10.27 -4.54 8.48
CA ARG A 126 -10.72 -5.43 7.40
C ARG A 126 -9.55 -6.26 6.86
N VAL A 127 -8.45 -5.63 6.50
CA VAL A 127 -7.25 -6.30 5.99
C VAL A 127 -6.74 -7.35 6.99
N VAL A 128 -6.68 -6.99 8.28
CA VAL A 128 -6.28 -7.91 9.34
C VAL A 128 -7.22 -9.10 9.42
N THR A 129 -8.55 -8.89 9.40
CA THR A 129 -9.51 -10.01 9.42
C THR A 129 -9.40 -10.88 8.18
N GLU A 130 -9.09 -10.32 7.01
CA GLU A 130 -8.87 -11.07 5.77
C GLU A 130 -7.58 -11.89 5.86
N PHE A 131 -6.52 -11.33 6.45
CA PHE A 131 -5.26 -12.01 6.70
C PHE A 131 -5.44 -13.21 7.63
N HIS A 132 -6.12 -13.05 8.76
CA HIS A 132 -6.43 -14.17 9.66
C HIS A 132 -7.32 -15.23 8.99
N LYS A 133 -8.32 -14.81 8.20
CA LYS A 133 -9.19 -15.76 7.47
C LYS A 133 -8.46 -16.54 6.38
N SER A 134 -7.38 -15.99 5.83
CA SER A 134 -6.59 -16.67 4.80
C SER A 134 -5.77 -17.85 5.34
N GLY A 135 -5.64 -17.99 6.67
CA GLY A 135 -4.80 -19.00 7.31
C GLY A 135 -3.31 -18.65 7.33
N ALA A 136 -2.88 -17.63 6.58
CA ALA A 136 -1.48 -17.19 6.51
C ALA A 136 -0.90 -16.85 7.89
N TYR A 137 -1.68 -16.21 8.77
CA TYR A 137 -1.24 -15.91 10.14
C TYR A 137 -0.93 -17.18 10.94
N ASP A 138 -1.72 -18.25 10.78
CA ASP A 138 -1.56 -19.48 11.55
C ASP A 138 -0.34 -20.30 11.10
N GLU A 139 0.00 -20.21 9.81
CA GLU A 139 1.19 -20.82 9.21
C GLU A 139 2.50 -20.17 9.67
N LEU A 140 2.46 -18.90 10.10
CA LEU A 140 3.66 -18.18 10.54
C LEU A 140 4.24 -18.80 11.82
N PRO A 141 5.58 -18.91 11.92
CA PRO A 141 6.24 -19.27 13.16
C PRO A 141 6.02 -18.18 14.22
N ASN A 142 6.07 -18.57 15.49
CA ASN A 142 5.87 -17.63 16.60
C ASN A 142 7.00 -16.59 16.65
N THR A 143 8.25 -16.97 16.34
CA THR A 143 9.42 -16.07 16.31
C THR A 143 10.25 -16.29 15.03
N ILE A 144 11.01 -15.27 14.63
CA ILE A 144 11.94 -15.36 13.49
C ILE A 144 13.02 -16.42 13.76
N ASP A 145 13.46 -16.57 15.01
CA ASP A 145 14.49 -17.55 15.42
C ASP A 145 14.05 -19.02 15.31
N GLU A 146 12.74 -19.30 15.38
CA GLU A 146 12.21 -20.65 15.21
C GLU A 146 12.20 -21.11 13.74
N ASP A 147 12.21 -20.17 12.79
CA ASP A 147 12.24 -20.47 11.36
C ASP A 147 13.63 -20.98 10.92
N ASP A 148 14.70 -20.40 11.48
CA ASP A 148 16.07 -20.88 11.30
C ASP A 148 16.31 -22.24 11.97
N LYS A 149 15.66 -22.52 13.11
CA LYS A 149 15.74 -23.84 13.76
C LYS A 149 14.98 -24.93 13.00
N LYS A 150 13.87 -24.62 12.34
CA LYS A 150 13.15 -25.60 11.51
C LYS A 150 13.90 -25.97 10.24
N LYS A 151 14.59 -25.03 9.58
CA LYS A 151 15.49 -25.35 8.45
C LYS A 151 16.63 -26.27 8.87
N LYS A 152 17.20 -26.07 10.06
CA LYS A 152 18.29 -26.93 10.61
C LYS A 152 17.86 -28.33 11.03
N LYS A 153 16.56 -28.61 11.27
CA LYS A 153 16.09 -29.97 11.61
C LYS A 153 15.79 -30.87 10.41
N SER A 154 15.91 -30.36 9.19
CA SER A 154 15.75 -31.13 7.94
C SER A 154 17.07 -31.44 7.22
N GLY A 155 18.20 -31.00 7.78
CA GLY A 155 19.53 -31.40 7.34
C GLY A 155 20.02 -32.57 8.19
N GLU A 156 20.35 -33.66 7.53
CA GLU A 156 20.78 -34.93 8.11
C GLU A 156 21.84 -34.79 9.20
N VAL A 157 21.69 -35.65 10.19
CA VAL A 157 22.66 -35.96 11.22
C VAL A 157 23.96 -36.41 10.55
N PHE A 158 25.02 -35.63 10.72
CA PHE A 158 26.40 -36.12 10.69
C PHE A 158 27.03 -35.78 12.03
N TYR A 159 27.09 -36.77 12.91
CA TYR A 159 28.12 -36.85 13.93
C TYR A 159 29.28 -37.61 13.30
N ASP A 160 30.39 -36.95 12.99
CA ASP A 160 31.71 -37.55 13.21
C ASP A 160 32.85 -36.52 13.11
N ALA A 161 33.92 -36.82 13.83
CA ALA A 161 35.25 -36.21 13.88
C ALA A 161 35.44 -34.91 14.69
N GLU A 162 35.87 -35.12 15.93
CA GLU A 162 36.86 -34.32 16.64
C GLU A 162 37.98 -33.84 15.68
N ASP A 163 38.25 -32.53 15.60
CA ASP A 163 39.63 -32.02 15.49
C ASP A 163 39.71 -30.52 15.77
N ASP A 164 40.60 -30.21 16.71
CA ASP A 164 41.36 -28.99 16.98
C ASP A 164 40.70 -27.61 17.12
N LYS A 165 40.91 -27.06 18.31
CA LYS A 165 40.82 -25.65 18.65
C LYS A 165 41.90 -24.87 17.90
N ASP A 166 41.51 -23.64 17.56
CA ASP A 166 42.33 -22.41 17.54
C ASP A 166 42.18 -21.70 16.19
N ASP A 167 41.14 -20.85 16.10
CA ASP A 167 41.16 -19.54 15.45
C ASP A 167 39.74 -18.96 15.56
N GLU A 168 39.44 -18.45 16.75
CA GLU A 168 38.23 -17.69 17.03
C GLU A 168 38.29 -16.36 16.25
N PHE A 169 37.78 -16.41 15.02
CA PHE A 169 37.48 -15.23 14.23
C PHE A 169 36.37 -14.45 14.95
N ASP A 170 36.79 -13.50 15.78
CA ASP A 170 35.91 -12.69 16.61
C ASP A 170 35.14 -11.68 15.75
N LEU A 171 33.96 -12.09 15.28
CA LEU A 171 33.05 -11.27 14.49
C LEU A 171 32.63 -9.95 15.19
N GLN A 172 32.83 -9.81 16.50
CA GLN A 172 32.50 -8.56 17.20
C GLN A 172 33.57 -7.47 17.05
N ASN A 173 34.78 -7.84 16.64
CA ASN A 173 35.90 -6.91 16.49
C ASN A 173 36.25 -6.55 15.04
N TRP A 174 35.57 -7.15 14.06
CA TRP A 174 35.79 -6.84 12.65
C TRP A 174 34.86 -5.72 12.15
N SER A 175 35.42 -4.52 11.99
CA SER A 175 34.81 -3.40 11.29
C SER A 175 35.57 -3.16 9.98
N PRO A 176 34.91 -2.87 8.85
CA PRO A 176 35.59 -2.53 7.60
C PRO A 176 36.56 -1.34 7.70
N LEU A 177 36.46 -0.54 8.77
CA LEU A 177 37.34 0.60 9.04
C LEU A 177 38.70 0.21 9.62
N THR A 178 38.83 -0.96 10.27
CA THR A 178 40.09 -1.41 10.89
C THR A 178 41.13 -1.77 9.83
N GLU A 179 40.69 -2.36 8.71
CA GLU A 179 41.54 -2.71 7.57
C GLU A 179 42.18 -1.47 6.91
N VAL A 180 41.47 -0.33 6.93
CA VAL A 180 41.96 0.95 6.41
C VAL A 180 42.96 1.60 7.38
N TYR A 181 42.76 1.44 8.69
CA TYR A 181 43.66 1.97 9.71
C TYR A 181 45.01 1.24 9.73
N ASP A 182 45.00 -0.09 9.62
CA ASP A 182 46.23 -0.90 9.54
C ASP A 182 46.99 -0.72 8.21
N SER A 183 46.29 -0.27 7.15
CA SER A 183 46.90 0.05 5.86
C SER A 183 47.53 1.45 5.81
N MET A 184 47.41 2.26 6.88
CA MET A 184 48.05 3.58 6.90
C MET A 184 49.56 3.44 7.14
N PRO A 185 50.41 4.02 6.28
CA PRO A 185 51.85 4.04 6.53
C PRO A 185 52.14 4.81 7.81
N THR A 186 52.78 4.15 8.78
CA THR A 186 53.22 4.80 10.01
C THR A 186 54.45 5.65 9.69
N PHE A 187 54.32 6.97 9.82
CA PHE A 187 55.45 7.87 9.75
C PHE A 187 56.18 7.83 11.10
N SER A 188 57.26 7.06 11.17
CA SER A 188 58.23 7.17 12.26
C SER A 188 59.00 8.49 12.10
N VAL A 189 58.86 9.38 13.07
CA VAL A 189 59.73 10.56 13.22
C VAL A 189 60.98 10.09 13.94
N GLU A 190 62.07 9.87 13.20
CA GLU A 190 63.41 9.84 13.78
C GLU A 190 63.80 11.27 14.21
N ALA A 191 64.25 11.40 15.45
CA ALA A 191 64.70 12.65 16.07
C ALA A 191 66.17 12.96 15.72
#